data_AF-A0A6A3XUK8-F1
#
_entry.id   AF-A0A6A3XUK8-F1
#
_cell.length_a   1.000
_cell.length_b   1.000
_cell.length_c   1.000
_cell.angle_alpha   90.00
_cell.angle_beta   90.00
_cell.angle_gamma   90.00
#
_symmetry.space_group_name_H-M   'P 1'
#
loop_
_entity.id
_entity.type
_entity.pdbx_description
1 polymer ?
#
loop_
_entity_poly.entity_id
_entity_poly.type
_entity_poly.pdbx_seq_one_letter_code
_entity_poly.pdbx_strand_id
1 'polypeptide(L)'
;MGFRVKVTQQITSHNHTLGQRVYANHPSNRRIDDPEVIDFVDELQAAGAKNKLIMKYLRQRTGKQVTLRDVHNLVAKQRCSNLR
;
A
#
# COMPACT_ATOMS: atom_id res chain seq x y z
N MET A 1 -5.01 -48.62 -18.97
CA MET A 1 -3.81 -47.90 -19.46
C MET A 1 -3.97 -46.43 -19.12
N GLY A 2 -3.00 -45.84 -18.41
CA GLY A 2 -3.08 -44.45 -17.95
C GLY A 2 -2.00 -43.59 -18.59
N PHE A 3 -2.34 -42.36 -18.96
CA PHE A 3 -1.40 -41.39 -19.51
C PHE A 3 -0.80 -40.56 -18.37
N ARG A 4 0.46 -40.14 -18.51
CA ARG A 4 1.12 -39.20 -17.59
C ARG A 4 1.65 -38.01 -18.39
N VAL A 5 1.17 -36.82 -18.04
CA VAL A 5 1.64 -35.57 -18.63
C VAL A 5 2.92 -35.13 -17.91
N LYS A 6 3.98 -34.82 -18.68
CA LYS A 6 5.22 -34.21 -18.19
C LYS A 6 5.39 -32.88 -18.89
N VAL A 7 5.31 -31.79 -18.14
CA VAL A 7 5.64 -30.45 -18.65
C VAL A 7 7.16 -30.38 -18.79
N THR A 8 7.65 -30.17 -20.00
CA THR A 8 9.09 -30.13 -20.32
C THR A 8 9.66 -28.72 -20.23
N GLN A 9 8.86 -27.70 -20.57
CA GLN A 9 9.19 -26.29 -20.44
C GLN A 9 7.92 -25.48 -20.18
N GLN A 10 8.06 -24.39 -19.42
CA GLN A 10 7.03 -23.39 -19.22
C GLN A 10 7.62 -22.02 -19.53
N ILE A 11 7.12 -21.37 -20.58
CA ILE A 11 7.52 -20.01 -20.94
C ILE A 11 6.52 -19.06 -20.30
N THR A 12 6.93 -18.39 -19.23
CA THR A 12 6.14 -17.33 -18.60
C THR A 12 6.54 -15.98 -19.18
N SER A 13 5.67 -15.37 -19.99
CA SER A 13 5.78 -13.96 -20.37
C SER A 13 4.79 -13.12 -19.57
N HIS A 14 5.18 -11.90 -19.22
CA HIS A 14 4.27 -10.96 -18.58
C HIS A 14 3.31 -10.40 -19.63
N ASN A 15 2.00 -10.58 -19.46
CA ASN A 15 0.95 -9.96 -20.30
C ASN A 15 0.66 -8.50 -19.90
N HIS A 16 1.63 -7.82 -19.29
CA HIS A 16 1.52 -6.43 -18.90
C HIS A 16 2.89 -5.77 -18.92
N THR A 17 2.91 -4.46 -19.13
CA THR A 17 4.15 -3.68 -19.08
C THR A 17 4.74 -3.74 -17.68
N LEU A 18 5.89 -4.38 -17.55
CA LEU A 18 6.76 -4.19 -16.40
C LEU A 18 7.30 -2.77 -16.47
N GLY A 19 6.94 -1.96 -15.48
CA GLY A 19 7.41 -0.58 -15.40
C GLY A 19 7.52 -0.15 -13.95
N GLN A 20 8.55 0.64 -13.65
CA GLN A 20 8.78 1.17 -12.30
C GLN A 20 7.54 1.90 -11.75
N ARG A 21 6.80 2.59 -12.63
CA ARG A 21 5.53 3.24 -12.29
C ARG A 21 4.41 2.26 -11.93
N VAL A 22 4.31 1.12 -12.62
CA VAL A 22 3.32 0.07 -12.33
C VAL A 22 3.66 -0.59 -10.99
N TYR A 23 4.94 -0.89 -10.77
CA TYR A 23 5.44 -1.41 -9.51
C TYR A 23 5.16 -0.43 -8.35
N ALA A 24 5.58 0.82 -8.45
CA ALA A 24 5.41 1.81 -7.38
C ALA A 24 3.94 2.09 -7.03
N ASN A 25 3.04 1.99 -8.01
CA ASN A 25 1.60 2.20 -7.80
C ASN A 25 0.85 0.95 -7.35
N HIS A 26 1.47 -0.23 -7.35
CA HIS A 26 0.81 -1.46 -6.92
C HIS A 26 0.32 -1.29 -5.47
N PRO A 27 -0.95 -1.65 -5.14
CA PRO A 27 -1.52 -1.43 -3.81
C PRO A 27 -0.66 -1.97 -2.67
N SER A 28 -0.06 -3.15 -2.83
CA SER A 28 0.85 -3.74 -1.84
C SER A 28 2.09 -2.88 -1.57
N ASN A 29 2.62 -2.21 -2.59
CA ASN A 29 3.82 -1.37 -2.47
C ASN A 29 3.50 0.01 -1.88
N ARG A 30 2.26 0.47 -2.01
CA ARG A 30 1.76 1.71 -1.39
C ARG A 30 1.30 1.54 0.05
N ARG A 31 1.12 0.30 0.52
CA ARG A 31 0.64 -0.02 1.86
C ARG A 31 1.65 0.43 2.93
N ILE A 32 1.14 0.96 4.03
CA ILE A 32 1.91 1.41 5.19
C ILE A 32 1.51 0.53 6.37
N ASP A 33 2.45 -0.26 6.87
CA ASP A 33 2.27 -1.17 8.02
C ASP A 33 3.27 -0.85 9.14
N ASP A 34 4.07 0.21 8.98
CA ASP A 34 5.04 0.65 9.96
C ASP A 34 4.30 1.29 11.15
N PRO A 35 4.35 0.70 12.36
CA PRO A 35 3.58 1.17 13.51
C PRO A 35 3.96 2.59 13.93
N GLU A 36 5.24 2.96 13.90
CA GLU A 36 5.68 4.31 14.29
C GLU A 36 5.10 5.38 13.37
N VAL A 37 5.03 5.07 12.07
CA VAL A 37 4.43 5.98 11.08
C VAL A 37 2.93 6.10 11.28
N ILE A 38 2.27 5.00 11.64
CA ILE A 38 0.83 4.95 11.89
C ILE A 38 0.47 5.76 13.13
N ASP A 39 1.21 5.60 14.23
CA ASP A 39 0.98 6.33 15.48
C ASP A 39 1.13 7.84 15.28
N PHE A 40 2.16 8.28 14.55
CA PHE A 40 2.33 9.70 14.25
C PHE A 40 1.21 10.25 13.34
N VAL A 41 0.61 9.44 12.47
CA VAL A 41 -0.57 9.88 11.70
C VAL A 41 -1.77 10.08 12.61
N ASP A 42 -1.93 9.29 13.67
CA ASP A 42 -3.00 9.48 14.65
C ASP A 42 -2.82 10.80 15.41
N GLU A 43 -1.60 11.11 15.84
CA GLU A 43 -1.27 12.40 16.46
C GLU A 43 -1.58 13.59 15.52
N LEU A 44 -1.18 13.50 14.26
CA LEU A 44 -1.50 14.52 13.25
C LEU A 44 -3.02 14.66 13.06
N GLN A 45 -3.75 13.55 13.07
CA GLN A 45 -5.19 13.54 12.91
C GLN A 45 -5.91 14.14 14.12
N ALA A 46 -5.44 13.84 15.34
CA ALA A 46 -5.91 14.41 16.60
C ALA A 46 -5.63 15.92 16.67
N ALA A 47 -4.51 16.38 16.12
CA ALA A 47 -4.18 17.79 15.95
C ALA A 47 -5.01 18.50 14.84
N GLY A 48 -5.93 17.78 14.17
CA GLY A 48 -6.79 18.35 13.12
C GLY A 48 -6.08 18.59 11.79
N ALA A 49 -4.94 17.91 11.54
CA ALA A 49 -4.23 18.05 10.27
C ALA A 49 -5.11 17.60 9.09
N LYS A 50 -4.97 18.31 7.96
CA LYS A 50 -5.67 17.94 6.72
C LYS A 50 -5.03 16.69 6.12
N ASN A 51 -5.84 15.79 5.56
CA ASN A 51 -5.38 14.56 4.91
C ASN A 51 -4.32 14.78 3.81
N LYS A 52 -4.35 15.94 3.13
CA LYS A 52 -3.32 16.33 2.15
C LYS A 52 -1.93 16.51 2.80
N LEU A 53 -1.87 17.05 4.01
CA LEU A 53 -0.63 17.25 4.76
C LEU A 53 -0.10 15.89 5.27
N ILE A 54 -0.99 15.06 5.80
CA ILE A 54 -0.66 13.68 6.19
C ILE A 54 -0.10 12.89 4.99
N MET A 55 -0.72 12.98 3.82
CA MET A 55 -0.21 12.35 2.60
C MET A 55 1.20 12.84 2.23
N LYS A 56 1.47 14.14 2.36
CA LYS A 56 2.79 14.72 2.08
C LYS A 56 3.84 14.17 3.04
N TYR A 57 3.53 14.11 4.34
CA TYR A 57 4.38 13.51 5.36
C TYR A 57 4.68 12.03 5.03
N LEU A 58 3.66 11.24 4.73
CA LEU A 58 3.82 9.81 4.42
C LEU A 58 4.73 9.57 3.22
N ARG A 59 4.59 10.38 2.16
CA ARG A 59 5.48 10.33 0.99
C ARG A 59 6.93 10.68 1.35
N GLN A 60 7.14 11.69 2.18
CA GLN A 60 8.47 12.12 2.60
C GLN A 60 9.14 11.09 3.53
N ARG A 61 8.39 10.50 4.45
CA ARG A 61 8.93 9.54 5.44
C ARG A 61 9.19 8.16 4.84
N THR A 62 8.31 7.67 3.96
CA THR A 62 8.36 6.28 3.46
C THR A 62 8.87 6.16 2.02
N GLY A 63 8.91 7.25 1.26
CA GLY A 63 9.21 7.22 -0.19
C GLY A 63 8.13 6.54 -1.05
N LYS A 64 7.03 6.08 -0.47
CA LYS A 64 5.95 5.38 -1.17
C LYS A 64 5.03 6.37 -1.89
N GLN A 65 4.45 5.93 -3.01
CA GLN A 65 3.50 6.72 -3.80
C GLN A 65 2.08 6.71 -3.18
N VAL A 66 1.98 7.13 -1.92
CA VAL A 66 0.73 7.16 -1.16
C VAL A 66 -0.26 8.11 -1.81
N THR A 67 -1.53 7.70 -1.89
CA THR A 67 -2.65 8.50 -2.40
C THR A 67 -3.59 8.92 -1.28
N LEU A 68 -4.45 9.91 -1.54
CA LEU A 68 -5.45 10.36 -0.58
C LEU A 68 -6.40 9.25 -0.14
N ARG A 69 -6.72 8.30 -1.03
CA ARG A 69 -7.53 7.13 -0.69
C ARG A 69 -6.87 6.28 0.38
N ASP A 70 -5.55 6.11 0.29
CA ASP A 70 -4.80 5.31 1.26
C ASP A 70 -4.81 6.02 2.63
N VAL A 71 -4.70 7.36 2.66
CA VAL A 71 -4.83 8.14 3.90
C VAL A 71 -6.22 8.02 4.50
N HIS A 72 -7.28 8.13 3.69
CA HIS A 72 -8.65 7.97 4.17
C HIS A 72 -8.88 6.58 4.78
N ASN A 73 -8.37 5.55 4.12
CA ASN A 73 -8.45 4.17 4.62
C ASN A 73 -7.66 3.99 5.91
N LEU A 74 -6.47 4.61 6.02
CA LEU A 74 -5.65 4.56 7.23
C LEU A 74 -6.38 5.19 8.42
N VAL A 75 -6.90 6.40 8.26
CA VAL A 75 -7.64 7.13 9.29
C VAL A 75 -8.93 6.39 9.66
N ALA A 76 -9.65 5.83 8.68
CA ALA A 76 -10.84 5.03 8.95
C ALA A 76 -10.51 3.76 9.75
N LYS A 77 -9.41 3.07 9.39
CA LYS A 77 -8.93 1.88 10.11
C LYS A 77 -8.56 2.20 11.55
N GLN A 78 -7.89 3.33 11.80
CA GLN A 78 -7.54 3.80 13.14
C GLN A 78 -8.79 4.04 14.00
N ARG A 79 -9.79 4.73 13.46
CA ARG A 79 -11.08 4.94 14.14
C ARG A 79 -11.74 3.62 14.51
N CYS A 80 -11.79 2.66 13.58
CA CYS A 80 -12.35 1.33 13.86
C CYS A 80 -11.53 0.51 14.85
N SER A 81 -10.21 0.72 14.93
CA SER A 81 -9.33 0.05 15.90
C SER A 81 -9.50 0.62 17.31
N ASN A 82 -9.64 1.94 17.44
CA ASN A 82 -9.78 2.63 18.73
C ASN A 82 -11.19 2.51 19.34
N LEU A 83 -12.14 1.96 18.59
CA LEU A 83 -13.53 1.68 19.02
C LEU A 83 -13.72 0.23 19.54
N ARG A 84 -12.63 -0.51 19.78
CA ARG A 84 -12.66 -1.93 20.13
C ARG A 84 -12.07 -2.22 21.50
#